data_AF-A0A399EL53-F1
#
_entry.id   AF-A0A399EL53-F1
#
_cell.length_a   1.000
_cell.length_b   1.000
_cell.length_c   1.000
_cell.angle_alpha   90.00
_cell.angle_beta   90.00
_cell.angle_gamma   90.00
#
_symmetry.space_group_name_H-M   'P 1'
#
loop_
_entity.id
_entity.type
_entity.pdbx_description
1 polymer ?
#
loop_
_entity_poly.entity_id
_entity_poly.type
_entity_poly.pdbx_seq_one_letter_code
_entity_poly.pdbx_strand_id
1 'polypeptide(L)'
;MRSAFPQAAAPLHNGGVDPFREYQDYVMAHRLRVALDFFPGQLYTLSEYATLRLRRSELLQKLVRCQGDSALLSRIEQISDQINYGFWSNPGVLSAFLKRLHPAPPPLLQSPEGFEELLTPNERRRLAEPGLAGRYYLGWLRLPALLDEPLRFELARQEQEVLAERLGLFLDDFHKVAGSG
;
A
#
# COMPACT_ATOMS: atom_id res chain seq x y z
N MET A 1 34.61 -10.81 -32.61
CA MET A 1 33.23 -10.32 -32.54
C MET A 1 32.38 -11.27 -31.72
N ARG A 2 32.15 -10.95 -30.45
CA ARG A 2 31.06 -11.51 -29.63
C ARG A 2 30.44 -10.34 -28.89
N SER A 3 29.15 -10.16 -29.14
CA SER A 3 28.34 -9.03 -28.72
C SER A 3 28.22 -8.97 -27.20
N ALA A 4 28.57 -7.83 -26.63
CA ALA A 4 28.30 -7.50 -25.24
C ALA A 4 26.81 -7.18 -25.09
N PHE A 5 26.09 -7.98 -24.32
CA PHE A 5 24.78 -7.58 -23.81
C PHE A 5 25.01 -6.56 -22.68
N PRO A 6 24.31 -5.41 -22.68
CA PRO A 6 24.40 -4.49 -21.56
C PRO A 6 23.76 -5.14 -20.33
N GLN A 7 24.56 -5.28 -19.28
CA GLN A 7 24.12 -5.59 -17.93
C GLN A 7 23.05 -4.57 -17.53
N ALA A 8 21.85 -5.05 -17.20
CA ALA A 8 20.79 -4.20 -16.69
C ALA A 8 21.30 -3.48 -15.45
N ALA A 9 21.34 -2.14 -15.51
CA ALA A 9 21.71 -1.30 -14.38
C ALA A 9 20.74 -1.56 -13.22
N ALA A 10 21.27 -1.92 -12.06
CA ALA A 10 20.52 -1.99 -10.82
C ALA A 10 19.87 -0.63 -10.54
N PRO A 11 18.58 -0.58 -10.15
CA PRO A 11 17.95 0.69 -9.83
C PRO A 11 18.61 1.29 -8.59
N LEU A 12 19.07 2.52 -8.75
CA LEU A 12 19.65 3.36 -7.70
C LEU A 12 18.60 3.56 -6.59
N HIS A 13 18.87 2.99 -5.42
CA HIS A 13 18.09 3.14 -4.21
C HIS A 13 18.31 4.55 -3.64
N ASN A 14 17.62 5.55 -4.19
CA ASN A 14 17.30 6.78 -3.47
C ASN A 14 16.14 6.45 -2.53
N GLY A 15 16.29 6.66 -1.22
CA GLY A 15 15.39 6.21 -0.14
C GLY A 15 13.96 6.77 -0.12
N GLY A 16 13.28 6.80 -1.27
CA GLY A 16 11.84 7.00 -1.40
C GLY A 16 11.12 5.69 -1.71
N VAL A 17 9.88 5.57 -1.23
CA VAL A 17 9.01 4.42 -1.55
C VAL A 17 8.79 4.36 -3.06
N ASP A 18 8.98 3.16 -3.64
CA ASP A 18 8.68 2.87 -5.05
C ASP A 18 7.24 3.33 -5.37
N PRO A 19 7.04 4.27 -6.33
CA PRO A 19 5.72 4.80 -6.66
C PRO A 19 4.72 3.72 -7.10
N PHE A 20 5.18 2.65 -7.77
CA PHE A 20 4.30 1.57 -8.19
C PHE A 20 3.88 0.71 -7.01
N ARG A 21 4.80 0.45 -6.07
CA ARG A 21 4.46 -0.23 -4.83
C ARG A 21 3.47 0.59 -4.00
N GLU A 22 3.69 1.89 -3.87
CA GLU A 22 2.78 2.77 -3.14
C GLU A 22 1.35 2.74 -3.74
N TYR A 23 1.25 2.76 -5.08
CA TYR A 23 -0.04 2.61 -5.75
C TYR A 23 -0.67 1.22 -5.51
N GLN A 24 0.13 0.15 -5.52
CA GLN A 24 -0.36 -1.19 -5.18
C GLN A 24 -0.93 -1.25 -3.77
N ASP A 25 -0.22 -0.68 -2.81
CA ASP A 25 -0.65 -0.61 -1.42
C ASP A 25 -1.92 0.24 -1.26
N TYR A 26 -2.06 1.33 -2.02
CA TYR A 26 -3.29 2.12 -2.11
C TYR A 26 -4.48 1.30 -2.61
N VAL A 27 -4.33 0.58 -3.72
CA VAL A 27 -5.41 -0.26 -4.29
C VAL A 27 -5.81 -1.34 -3.30
N MET A 28 -4.84 -1.96 -2.62
CA MET A 28 -5.12 -2.98 -1.61
C MET A 28 -5.82 -2.42 -0.37
N ALA A 29 -5.46 -1.20 0.07
CA ALA A 29 -6.19 -0.51 1.13
C ALA A 29 -7.63 -0.21 0.71
N HIS A 30 -7.85 0.27 -0.52
CA HIS A 30 -9.18 0.56 -1.05
C HIS A 30 -10.04 -0.71 -1.10
N ARG A 31 -9.53 -1.79 -1.69
CA ARG A 31 -10.25 -3.07 -1.80
C ARG A 31 -10.57 -3.67 -0.44
N LEU A 32 -9.64 -3.64 0.51
CA LEU A 32 -9.90 -4.07 1.87
C LEU A 32 -11.04 -3.27 2.50
N ARG A 33 -11.02 -1.94 2.37
CA ARG A 33 -12.07 -1.07 2.90
C ARG A 33 -13.43 -1.32 2.24
N VAL A 34 -13.47 -1.57 0.93
CA VAL A 34 -14.72 -1.96 0.23
C VAL A 34 -15.25 -3.28 0.76
N ALA A 35 -14.40 -4.31 0.87
CA ALA A 35 -14.81 -5.63 1.32
C ALA A 35 -15.33 -5.67 2.77
N LEU A 36 -15.07 -4.60 3.52
CA LEU A 36 -15.42 -4.43 4.92
C LEU A 36 -16.45 -3.31 5.13
N ASP A 37 -17.11 -2.86 4.07
CA ASP A 37 -18.14 -1.82 4.08
C ASP A 37 -17.69 -0.46 4.66
N PHE A 38 -16.39 -0.16 4.63
CA PHE A 38 -15.81 1.15 4.97
C PHE A 38 -15.65 2.02 3.74
N PHE A 39 -16.74 2.36 3.05
CA PHE A 39 -16.82 3.20 1.84
C PHE A 39 -15.61 4.14 1.65
N PRO A 40 -14.56 3.72 0.92
CA PRO A 40 -13.29 4.47 0.85
C PRO A 40 -13.33 5.61 -0.17
N GLY A 41 -14.47 5.83 -0.82
CA GLY A 41 -14.61 6.75 -1.95
C GLY A 41 -14.17 6.12 -3.28
N GLN A 42 -13.83 6.97 -4.24
CA GLN A 42 -13.43 6.55 -5.59
C GLN A 42 -12.09 5.80 -5.57
N LEU A 43 -12.00 4.74 -6.38
CA LEU A 43 -10.73 4.14 -6.76
C LEU A 43 -10.14 4.94 -7.93
N TYR A 44 -9.04 5.63 -7.68
CA TYR A 44 -8.31 6.40 -8.70
C TYR A 44 -7.41 5.47 -9.51
N THR A 45 -7.30 5.75 -10.81
CA THR A 45 -6.29 5.14 -11.67
C THR A 45 -4.88 5.55 -11.25
N LEU A 46 -3.85 4.84 -11.71
CA LEU A 46 -2.44 5.15 -11.41
C LEU A 46 -2.09 6.62 -11.70
N SER A 47 -2.55 7.17 -12.82
CA SER A 47 -2.27 8.56 -13.20
C SER A 47 -2.97 9.57 -12.28
N GLU A 48 -4.22 9.31 -11.93
CA GLU A 48 -4.99 10.16 -11.01
C GLU A 48 -4.39 10.12 -9.59
N TYR A 49 -4.06 8.92 -9.11
CA TYR A 49 -3.36 8.73 -7.85
C TYR A 49 -2.02 9.48 -7.84
N ALA A 50 -1.22 9.36 -8.88
CA ALA A 50 0.08 10.05 -8.97
C ALA A 50 -0.08 11.57 -8.93
N THR A 51 -1.11 12.11 -9.60
CA THR A 51 -1.44 13.54 -9.59
C THR A 51 -1.82 14.00 -8.18
N LEU A 52 -2.66 13.25 -7.47
CA LEU A 52 -3.05 13.56 -6.09
C LEU A 52 -1.85 13.45 -5.13
N ARG A 53 -0.99 12.43 -5.29
CA ARG A 53 0.25 12.26 -4.51
C ARG A 53 1.19 13.44 -4.70
N LEU A 54 1.44 13.88 -5.93
CA LEU A 54 2.27 15.06 -6.22
C LEU A 54 1.66 16.31 -5.60
N ARG A 55 0.34 16.50 -5.75
CA ARG A 55 -0.36 17.64 -5.16
C ARG A 55 -0.24 17.68 -3.64
N ARG A 56 -0.34 16.52 -2.98
CA ARG A 56 -0.12 16.40 -1.53
C ARG A 56 1.28 16.83 -1.14
N SER A 57 2.31 16.37 -1.88
CA SER A 57 3.70 16.74 -1.65
C SER A 57 3.96 18.23 -1.83
N GLU A 58 3.37 18.86 -2.86
CA GLU A 58 3.43 20.31 -3.06
C GLU A 58 2.82 21.09 -1.87
N LEU A 59 1.67 20.63 -1.37
CA LEU A 59 1.00 21.27 -0.24
C LEU A 59 1.81 21.11 1.05
N LEU A 60 2.43 19.95 1.28
CA LEU A 60 3.34 19.74 2.41
C LEU A 60 4.54 20.71 2.35
N GLN A 61 5.16 20.85 1.18
CA GLN A 61 6.26 21.81 1.00
C GLN A 61 5.82 23.25 1.28
N LYS A 62 4.60 23.62 0.88
CA LYS A 62 4.01 24.93 1.20
C LYS A 62 3.74 25.09 2.69
N LEU A 63 3.16 24.09 3.35
CA LEU A 63 2.84 24.11 4.78
C LEU A 63 4.10 24.36 5.63
N VAL A 64 5.22 23.69 5.29
CA VAL A 64 6.51 23.88 5.95
C VAL A 64 7.01 25.32 5.82
N ARG A 65 6.81 25.94 4.65
CA ARG A 65 7.21 27.34 4.42
C ARG A 65 6.31 28.35 5.11
N CYS A 66 5.02 28.03 5.26
CA CYS A 66 3.98 28.93 5.78
C CYS A 66 3.72 28.77 7.30
N GLN A 67 4.56 28.05 8.03
CA GLN A 67 4.45 27.84 9.49
C GLN A 67 3.06 27.38 9.96
N GLY A 68 2.51 26.33 9.34
CA GLY A 68 1.35 25.62 9.91
C GLY A 68 -0.02 26.19 9.56
N ASP A 69 -0.19 26.77 8.36
CA ASP A 69 -1.50 27.14 7.81
C ASP A 69 -2.51 25.97 7.90
N SER A 70 -3.58 26.18 8.66
CA SER A 70 -4.61 25.16 8.94
C SER A 70 -5.42 24.77 7.71
N ALA A 71 -5.60 25.66 6.74
CA ALA A 71 -6.28 25.34 5.49
C ALA A 71 -5.42 24.42 4.61
N LEU A 72 -4.10 24.65 4.59
CA LEU A 72 -3.17 23.74 3.93
C LEU A 72 -3.16 22.37 4.62
N LEU A 73 -3.13 22.33 5.95
CA LEU A 73 -3.17 21.09 6.71
C LEU A 73 -4.45 20.29 6.40
N SER A 74 -5.62 20.91 6.49
CA SER A 74 -6.90 20.26 6.18
C SER A 74 -6.94 19.71 4.76
N ARG A 75 -6.37 20.43 3.78
CA ARG A 75 -6.31 19.96 2.40
C ARG A 75 -5.37 18.76 2.22
N ILE A 76 -4.25 18.73 2.97
CA ILE A 76 -3.32 17.60 2.98
C ILE A 76 -4.00 16.36 3.58
N GLU A 77 -4.72 16.53 4.69
CA GLU A 77 -5.49 15.45 5.33
C GLU A 77 -6.55 14.90 4.38
N GLN A 78 -7.34 15.77 3.75
CA GLN A 78 -8.36 15.36 2.78
C GLN A 78 -7.77 14.53 1.63
N ILE A 79 -6.66 14.97 1.03
CA ILE A 79 -6.01 14.22 -0.04
C ILE A 79 -5.45 12.90 0.50
N SER A 80 -4.86 12.91 1.71
CA SER A 80 -4.32 11.71 2.35
C SER A 80 -5.41 10.66 2.57
N ASP A 81 -6.59 11.07 3.03
CA ASP A 81 -7.74 10.18 3.19
C ASP A 81 -8.24 9.63 1.85
N GLN A 82 -8.35 10.48 0.82
CA GLN A 82 -8.80 10.09 -0.52
C GLN A 82 -7.90 9.04 -1.17
N ILE A 83 -6.59 9.11 -0.94
CA ILE A 83 -5.62 8.21 -1.54
C ILE A 83 -5.11 7.15 -0.55
N ASN A 84 -5.79 6.96 0.60
CA ASN A 84 -5.37 6.06 1.68
C ASN A 84 -3.87 6.20 2.04
N TYR A 85 -3.34 7.43 2.00
CA TYR A 85 -1.91 7.67 2.13
C TYR A 85 -1.43 7.21 3.50
N GLY A 86 -0.42 6.34 3.50
CA GLY A 86 0.17 5.81 4.72
C GLY A 86 -0.73 4.84 5.50
N PHE A 87 -1.81 4.33 4.89
CA PHE A 87 -2.71 3.37 5.54
C PHE A 87 -1.95 2.17 6.12
N TRP A 88 -1.03 1.56 5.34
CA TRP A 88 -0.25 0.41 5.80
C TRP A 88 0.98 0.79 6.64
N SER A 89 1.52 1.99 6.47
CA SER A 89 2.77 2.43 7.10
C SER A 89 2.58 3.22 8.41
N ASN A 90 1.33 3.54 8.78
CA ASN A 90 1.01 4.28 10.00
C ASN A 90 0.26 3.36 10.99
N PRO A 91 0.94 2.85 12.04
CA PRO A 91 0.32 2.00 13.05
C PRO A 91 -0.87 2.64 13.78
N GLY A 92 -0.91 3.97 13.92
CA GLY A 92 -2.04 4.68 14.52
C GLY A 92 -3.29 4.62 13.66
N VAL A 93 -3.13 4.81 12.33
CA VAL A 93 -4.22 4.67 11.35
C VAL A 93 -4.74 3.23 11.34
N LEU A 94 -3.84 2.24 11.31
CA LEU A 94 -4.20 0.83 11.39
C LEU A 94 -4.91 0.48 12.70
N SER A 95 -4.42 0.97 13.84
CA SER A 95 -5.07 0.76 15.15
C SER A 95 -6.50 1.28 15.15
N ALA A 96 -6.71 2.51 14.65
CA ALA A 96 -8.03 3.12 14.56
C ALA A 96 -8.96 2.34 13.61
N PHE A 97 -8.43 1.86 12.48
CA PHE A 97 -9.17 1.02 11.54
C PHE A 97 -9.58 -0.31 12.17
N LEU A 98 -8.65 -1.04 12.79
CA LEU A 98 -8.90 -2.35 13.39
C LEU A 98 -9.92 -2.29 14.54
N LYS A 99 -9.90 -1.22 15.34
CA LYS A 99 -10.89 -1.01 16.41
C LYS A 99 -12.34 -0.98 15.89
N ARG A 100 -12.55 -0.65 14.61
CA ARG A 100 -13.89 -0.63 13.98
C ARG A 100 -14.38 -2.01 13.54
N LEU A 101 -13.52 -3.03 13.55
CA LEU A 101 -13.84 -4.40 13.10
C LEU A 101 -14.39 -5.33 14.20
N HIS A 102 -14.40 -4.88 15.45
CA HIS A 102 -14.88 -5.71 16.57
C HIS A 102 -16.39 -6.01 16.46
N PRO A 103 -16.85 -7.23 16.84
CA PRO A 103 -16.19 -8.15 17.77
C PRO A 103 -15.37 -9.31 17.18
N ALA A 104 -15.48 -9.64 15.89
CA ALA A 104 -14.77 -10.79 15.30
C ALA A 104 -14.16 -10.44 13.93
N PRO A 105 -12.94 -10.91 13.62
CA PRO A 105 -12.33 -10.64 12.33
C PRO A 105 -13.11 -11.35 11.21
N PRO A 106 -13.45 -10.65 10.13
CA PRO A 106 -14.13 -11.20 8.96
C PRO A 106 -13.27 -12.29 8.30
N PRO A 107 -13.87 -13.25 7.56
CA PRO A 107 -13.17 -14.40 7.00
C PRO A 107 -11.91 -14.05 6.20
N LEU A 108 -11.94 -12.98 5.40
CA LEU A 108 -10.81 -12.52 4.58
C LEU A 108 -9.59 -12.09 5.42
N LEU A 109 -9.75 -11.83 6.72
CA LEU A 109 -8.65 -11.47 7.63
C LEU A 109 -8.13 -12.66 8.45
N GLN A 110 -8.73 -13.85 8.30
CA GLN A 110 -8.39 -15.01 9.13
C GLN A 110 -7.24 -15.85 8.57
N SER A 111 -6.97 -15.77 7.27
CA SER A 111 -5.85 -16.48 6.64
C SER A 111 -5.24 -15.68 5.48
N PRO A 112 -3.95 -15.93 5.16
CA PRO A 112 -3.32 -15.30 4.01
C PRO A 112 -4.05 -15.54 2.69
N GLU A 113 -4.52 -16.76 2.44
CA GLU A 113 -5.26 -17.13 1.23
C GLU A 113 -6.67 -16.50 1.22
N GLY A 114 -7.29 -16.35 2.40
CA GLY A 114 -8.56 -15.62 2.55
C GLY A 114 -8.41 -14.13 2.20
N PHE A 115 -7.29 -13.51 2.59
CA PHE A 115 -7.01 -12.12 2.20
C PHE A 115 -6.85 -11.98 0.69
N GLU A 116 -6.30 -13.00 0.03
CA GLU A 116 -6.15 -13.03 -1.42
C GLU A 116 -7.48 -13.09 -2.17
N GLU A 117 -8.61 -13.27 -1.50
CA GLU A 117 -9.95 -13.06 -2.08
C GLU A 117 -10.14 -11.63 -2.64
N LEU A 118 -9.40 -10.65 -2.10
CA LEU A 118 -9.37 -9.27 -2.58
C LEU A 118 -8.68 -9.10 -3.95
N LEU A 119 -7.94 -10.11 -4.42
CA LEU A 119 -7.21 -10.05 -5.69
C LEU A 119 -8.06 -10.63 -6.81
N THR A 120 -7.91 -10.08 -8.01
CA THR A 120 -8.49 -10.70 -9.22
C THR A 120 -7.81 -12.05 -9.49
N PRO A 121 -8.47 -12.95 -10.24
CA PRO A 121 -7.84 -14.23 -10.62
C PRO A 121 -6.51 -14.07 -11.36
N ASN A 122 -6.35 -12.99 -12.13
CA ASN A 122 -5.11 -12.71 -12.87
C ASN A 122 -3.99 -12.22 -11.93
N GLU A 123 -4.32 -11.34 -10.99
CA GLU A 123 -3.37 -10.86 -9.97
C GLU A 123 -2.84 -12.00 -9.10
N ARG A 124 -3.71 -12.92 -8.67
CA ARG A 124 -3.28 -14.11 -7.90
C ARG A 124 -2.29 -14.98 -8.67
N ARG A 125 -2.46 -15.12 -9.98
CA ARG A 125 -1.52 -15.89 -10.84
C ARG A 125 -0.15 -15.23 -10.98
N ARG A 126 -0.02 -13.94 -10.68
CA ARG A 126 1.28 -13.23 -10.71
C ARG A 126 2.06 -13.35 -9.41
N LEU A 127 1.42 -13.81 -8.33
CA LEU A 127 2.10 -14.09 -7.08
C LEU A 127 3.02 -15.29 -7.22
N ALA A 128 4.18 -15.24 -6.57
CA ALA A 128 5.16 -16.33 -6.59
C ALA A 128 4.64 -17.61 -5.91
N GLU A 129 3.75 -17.46 -4.93
CA GLU A 129 3.15 -18.57 -4.18
C GLU A 129 1.80 -18.13 -3.57
N PRO A 130 0.86 -19.05 -3.30
CA PRO A 130 -0.37 -18.75 -2.59
C PRO A 130 -0.13 -18.14 -1.20
N GLY A 131 -1.00 -17.21 -0.82
CA GLY A 131 -0.97 -16.53 0.47
C GLY A 131 0.17 -15.50 0.61
N LEU A 132 1.00 -15.25 -0.41
CA LEU A 132 2.11 -14.30 -0.32
C LEU A 132 1.61 -12.87 -0.07
N ALA A 133 0.58 -12.42 -0.80
CA ALA A 133 0.01 -11.09 -0.61
C ALA A 133 -0.68 -10.99 0.75
N GLY A 134 -1.41 -12.04 1.15
CA GLY A 134 -2.05 -12.10 2.46
C GLY A 134 -1.05 -12.04 3.61
N ARG A 135 0.04 -12.80 3.56
CA ARG A 135 1.11 -12.76 4.58
C ARG A 135 1.69 -11.36 4.72
N TYR A 136 1.90 -10.68 3.59
CA TYR A 136 2.39 -9.31 3.59
C TYR A 136 1.38 -8.34 4.23
N TYR A 137 0.16 -8.24 3.70
CA TYR A 137 -0.80 -7.24 4.16
C TYR A 137 -1.34 -7.50 5.57
N LEU A 138 -1.64 -8.76 5.91
CA LEU A 138 -2.03 -9.13 7.28
C LEU A 138 -0.89 -8.91 8.27
N GLY A 139 0.35 -9.05 7.80
CA GLY A 139 1.56 -8.76 8.57
C GLY A 139 1.65 -7.29 9.02
N TRP A 140 1.10 -6.33 8.26
CA TRP A 140 0.97 -4.95 8.70
C TRP A 140 -0.13 -4.76 9.74
N LEU A 141 -1.25 -5.46 9.61
CA LEU A 141 -2.38 -5.37 10.54
C LEU A 141 -2.04 -5.84 11.96
N ARG A 142 -0.99 -6.63 12.14
CA ARG A 142 -0.53 -7.05 13.48
C ARG A 142 0.33 -6.00 14.19
N LEU A 143 0.95 -5.07 13.46
CA LEU A 143 1.90 -4.11 14.03
C LEU A 143 1.32 -3.20 15.12
N PRO A 144 0.06 -2.70 15.03
CA PRO A 144 -0.52 -1.88 16.08
C PRO A 144 -0.56 -2.54 17.46
N ALA A 145 -0.68 -3.87 17.52
CA ALA A 145 -0.68 -4.62 18.79
C ALA A 145 0.72 -4.76 19.41
N LEU A 146 1.78 -4.39 18.68
CA LEU A 146 3.17 -4.53 19.11
C LEU A 146 3.80 -3.18 19.49
N LEU A 147 3.03 -2.08 19.52
CA LEU A 147 3.57 -0.73 19.78
C LEU A 147 4.24 -0.62 21.15
N ASP A 148 3.80 -1.38 22.15
CA ASP A 148 4.38 -1.43 23.49
C ASP A 148 5.54 -2.45 23.59
N GLU A 149 5.89 -3.15 22.51
CA GLU A 149 6.94 -4.17 22.44
C GLU A 149 7.97 -3.83 21.33
N PRO A 150 8.86 -2.84 21.52
CA PRO A 150 9.67 -2.25 20.44
C PRO A 150 10.51 -3.24 19.63
N LEU A 151 11.11 -4.23 20.29
CA LEU A 151 11.92 -5.25 19.60
C LEU A 151 11.05 -6.15 18.71
N ARG A 152 9.86 -6.54 19.18
CA ARG A 152 8.94 -7.38 18.40
C ARG A 152 8.31 -6.58 17.25
N PHE A 153 8.02 -5.31 17.48
CA PHE A 153 7.58 -4.40 16.42
C PHE A 153 8.62 -4.33 15.29
N GLU A 154 9.89 -4.11 15.64
CA GLU A 154 10.96 -3.98 14.65
C GLU A 154 11.18 -5.28 13.87
N LEU A 155 11.21 -6.43 14.55
CA LEU A 155 11.29 -7.74 13.88
C LEU A 155 10.09 -7.96 12.94
N ALA A 156 8.88 -7.66 13.41
CA ALA A 156 7.67 -7.80 12.61
C ALA A 156 7.66 -6.87 11.39
N ARG A 157 8.26 -5.68 11.49
CA ARG A 157 8.45 -4.71 10.41
C ARG A 157 9.47 -5.20 9.38
N GLN A 158 10.61 -5.71 9.83
CA GLN A 158 11.64 -6.30 8.96
C GLN A 158 11.12 -7.52 8.18
N GLU A 159 10.31 -8.36 8.83
CA GLU A 159 9.62 -9.46 8.13
C GLU A 159 8.75 -8.93 6.97
N GLN A 160 8.11 -7.77 7.12
CA GLN A 160 7.33 -7.16 6.04
C GLN A 160 8.21 -6.60 4.92
N GLU A 161 9.39 -6.07 5.23
CA GLU A 161 10.33 -5.60 4.21
C GLU A 161 10.80 -6.77 3.33
N VAL A 162 11.15 -7.92 3.93
CA VAL A 162 11.52 -9.14 3.19
C VAL A 162 10.35 -9.66 2.35
N LEU A 163 9.13 -9.66 2.89
CA LEU A 163 7.95 -10.04 2.12
C LEU A 163 7.65 -9.05 0.99
N ALA A 164 7.94 -7.76 1.18
CA ALA A 164 7.73 -6.73 0.16
C ALA A 164 8.58 -6.99 -1.08
N GLU A 165 9.86 -7.35 -0.89
CA GLU A 165 10.78 -7.71 -1.98
C GLU A 165 10.28 -8.91 -2.77
N ARG A 166 9.74 -9.93 -2.08
CA ARG A 166 9.20 -11.15 -2.72
C ARG A 166 7.86 -10.92 -3.42
N LEU A 167 7.03 -10.02 -2.91
CA LEU A 167 5.67 -9.81 -3.39
C LEU A 167 5.63 -9.30 -4.84
N GLY A 168 6.60 -8.47 -5.21
CA GLY A 168 6.63 -7.82 -6.51
C GLY A 168 5.41 -6.93 -6.78
N LEU A 169 5.24 -6.55 -8.04
CA LEU A 169 4.08 -5.83 -8.54
C LEU A 169 3.13 -6.82 -9.22
N PHE A 170 1.88 -6.90 -8.76
CA PHE A 170 0.92 -7.91 -9.23
C PHE A 170 -0.37 -7.33 -9.80
N LEU A 171 -0.67 -6.04 -9.58
CA LEU A 171 -1.93 -5.43 -10.04
C LEU A 171 -2.13 -5.53 -11.54
N ASP A 172 -3.37 -5.78 -11.97
CA ASP A 172 -3.71 -5.81 -13.39
C ASP A 172 -3.36 -4.50 -14.12
N ASP A 173 -3.43 -3.36 -13.43
CA ASP A 173 -3.07 -2.04 -13.96
C ASP A 173 -1.64 -1.94 -14.50
N PHE A 174 -0.70 -2.72 -13.95
CA PHE A 174 0.70 -2.73 -14.41
C PHE A 174 0.93 -3.63 -15.62
N HIS A 175 -0.06 -4.46 -15.96
CA HIS A 175 0.05 -5.50 -16.98
C HIS A 175 -1.02 -5.39 -18.06
N LYS A 176 -1.64 -4.21 -18.20
CA LYS A 176 -2.55 -3.92 -19.31
C LYS A 176 -1.78 -4.08 -20.62
N VAL A 177 -2.08 -5.14 -21.37
CA VAL A 177 -1.55 -5.34 -22.72
C VAL A 177 -2.12 -4.23 -23.60
N ALA A 178 -1.26 -3.47 -24.27
CA ALA A 178 -1.70 -2.56 -25.32
C ALA A 178 -2.34 -3.39 -26.45
N GLY A 179 -3.67 -3.32 -26.58
CA GLY A 179 -4.40 -3.92 -27.70
C GLY A 179 -5.58 -4.80 -27.30
N SER A 180 -6.72 -4.16 -27.05
CA SER A 180 -8.08 -4.70 -27.25
C SER A 180 -9.03 -3.51 -27.19
N GLY A 181 -8.92 -2.64 -28.20
CA GLY A 181 -9.93 -1.65 -28.58
C GLY A 181 -10.49 -2.03 -29.93
#